data_AF-A3D3X3-F1
#
_entry.id   AF-A3D3X3-F1
#
_cell.length_a   1.000
_cell.length_b   1.000
_cell.length_c   1.000
_cell.angle_alpha   90.00
_cell.angle_beta   90.00
_cell.angle_gamma   90.00
#
_symmetry.space_group_name_H-M   'P 1'
#
loop_
_entity.id
_entity.type
_entity.pdbx_description
1 polymer ?
#
loop_
_entity_poly.entity_id
_entity_poly.type
_entity_poly.pdbx_seq_one_letter_code
_entity_poly.pdbx_strand_id
1 'polypeptide(L)'
;MLRASVIVSDLKNLAKYNHEQFLKQLDNYHFIREEQLEAKFFNHYIDAFLNAKRITLAPCTIKNYENKILTHIVPRFANDAVDKIKPLDIESWMNTKLAYLSNKTIKEILSILNQIFTFALLDEAISVNPLDRLKSTNVTNLKVLTQVPDPFLAEEITQIASVATDRQSEVNMIICNCFLGLRVPLCQDCCHP
;
A
#
# COMPACT_ATOMS: atom_id res chain seq x y z
N MET A 1 7.00 0.88 35.37
CA MET A 1 5.74 1.04 36.13
C MET A 1 5.62 2.38 36.89
N LEU A 2 6.65 3.23 36.96
CA LEU A 2 6.65 4.47 37.77
C LEU A 2 5.90 5.69 37.20
N ARG A 3 5.26 5.61 36.03
CA ARG A 3 4.58 6.77 35.40
C ARG A 3 3.11 6.95 35.79
N ALA A 4 2.36 5.87 36.04
CA ALA A 4 0.91 5.97 36.25
C ALA A 4 0.54 6.55 37.63
N SER A 5 1.29 6.21 38.69
CA SER A 5 0.99 6.66 40.05
C SER A 5 1.19 8.16 40.24
N VAL A 6 2.22 8.73 39.62
CA VAL A 6 2.55 10.17 39.68
C VAL A 6 1.49 11.01 38.96
N ILE A 7 1.07 10.57 37.77
CA ILE A 7 -0.01 11.23 37.01
C ILE A 7 -1.32 11.23 37.81
N VAL A 8 -1.65 10.12 38.46
CA VAL A 8 -2.88 10.00 39.27
C VAL A 8 -2.84 10.91 40.50
N SER A 9 -1.68 11.10 41.15
CA SER A 9 -1.56 12.05 42.26
C SER A 9 -1.67 13.51 41.81
N ASP A 10 -1.09 13.87 40.67
CA ASP A 10 -1.12 15.25 40.15
C ASP A 10 -2.53 15.65 39.71
N LEU A 11 -3.23 14.77 38.99
CA LEU A 11 -4.62 14.96 38.59
C LEU A 11 -5.54 15.12 39.81
N LYS A 12 -5.36 14.32 40.87
CA LYS A 12 -6.13 14.44 42.13
C LYS A 12 -5.88 15.76 42.84
N ASN A 13 -4.64 16.27 42.82
CA ASN A 13 -4.31 17.56 43.40
C ASN A 13 -4.92 18.72 42.60
N LEU A 14 -4.91 18.66 41.27
CA LEU A 14 -5.48 19.71 40.41
C LEU A 14 -7.01 19.77 40.46
N ALA A 15 -7.68 18.62 40.54
CA ALA A 15 -9.13 18.54 40.72
C ALA A 15 -9.62 19.30 41.97
N LYS A 16 -8.74 19.43 42.98
CA LYS A 16 -9.04 20.06 44.27
C LYS A 16 -8.89 21.59 44.26
N TYR A 17 -8.09 22.16 43.35
CA TYR A 17 -7.69 23.59 43.41
C TYR A 17 -7.97 24.38 42.12
N ASN A 18 -8.07 23.77 40.95
CA ASN A 18 -8.34 24.48 39.69
C ASN A 18 -9.06 23.57 38.68
N HIS A 19 -10.39 23.64 38.69
CA HIS A 19 -11.26 22.77 37.88
C HIS A 19 -11.00 22.89 36.37
N GLU A 20 -10.80 24.09 35.83
CA GLU A 20 -10.53 24.27 34.40
C GLU A 20 -9.18 23.70 33.97
N GLN A 21 -8.13 23.90 34.78
CA GLN A 21 -6.80 23.33 34.50
C GLN A 21 -6.80 21.80 34.58
N PHE A 22 -7.59 21.24 35.51
CA PHE A 22 -7.80 19.81 35.62
C PHE A 22 -8.48 19.22 34.37
N LEU A 23 -9.56 19.84 33.89
CA LEU A 23 -10.24 19.41 32.66
C LEU A 23 -9.30 19.43 31.45
N LYS A 24 -8.54 20.52 31.25
CA LYS A 24 -7.56 20.62 30.15
C LYS A 24 -6.48 19.53 30.22
N GLN A 25 -5.98 19.21 31.41
CA GLN A 25 -4.99 18.15 31.56
C GLN A 25 -5.58 16.75 31.36
N LEU A 26 -6.82 16.51 31.79
CA LEU A 26 -7.53 15.28 31.49
C LEU A 26 -7.72 15.11 29.99
N ASP A 27 -8.21 16.13 29.29
CA ASP A 27 -8.42 16.10 27.84
C ASP A 27 -7.11 15.79 27.10
N ASN A 28 -6.01 16.45 27.48
CA ASN A 28 -4.69 16.17 26.92
C ASN A 28 -4.25 14.72 27.19
N TYR A 29 -4.49 14.19 28.39
CA TYR A 29 -4.14 12.82 28.73
C TYR A 29 -4.96 11.79 27.95
N HIS A 30 -6.26 12.02 27.78
CA HIS A 30 -7.14 11.19 26.96
C HIS A 30 -6.69 11.19 25.50
N PHE A 31 -6.38 12.37 24.95
CA PHE A 31 -5.87 12.53 23.59
C PHE A 31 -4.56 11.76 23.36
N ILE A 32 -3.55 11.95 24.23
CA ILE A 32 -2.26 11.25 24.11
C ILE A 32 -2.45 9.73 24.23
N ARG A 33 -3.36 9.27 25.08
CA ARG A 33 -3.63 7.84 25.26
C ARG A 33 -4.30 7.24 24.01
N GLU A 34 -5.26 7.94 23.41
CA GLU A 34 -5.93 7.51 22.18
C GLU A 34 -4.94 7.45 21.01
N GLU A 35 -4.13 8.49 20.83
CA GLU A 35 -3.09 8.54 19.79
C GLU A 35 -2.10 7.38 19.93
N GLN A 36 -1.63 7.09 21.15
CA GLN A 36 -0.74 5.95 21.40
C GLN A 36 -1.42 4.58 21.21
N LEU A 37 -2.74 4.50 21.44
CA LEU A 37 -3.50 3.28 21.20
C LEU A 37 -3.68 3.03 19.70
N GLU A 38 -3.92 4.08 18.91
CA GLU A 38 -4.03 4.02 17.46
C GLU A 38 -2.68 3.66 16.81
N ALA A 39 -1.59 4.32 17.22
CA ALA A 39 -0.23 4.02 16.73
C ALA A 39 0.23 2.59 17.08
N LYS A 40 -0.44 1.90 17.99
CA LYS A 40 -0.16 0.48 18.27
C LYS A 40 -0.63 -0.43 17.13
N PHE A 41 -1.71 -0.08 16.44
CA PHE A 41 -2.34 -0.95 15.45
C PHE A 41 -1.77 -0.73 14.05
N PHE A 42 -1.73 -1.80 13.27
CA PHE A 42 -1.20 -1.73 11.91
C PHE A 42 -2.03 -0.81 11.00
N ASN A 43 -3.35 -0.69 11.24
CA ASN A 43 -4.23 0.18 10.46
C ASN A 43 -3.76 1.64 10.44
N HIS A 44 -3.25 2.15 11.56
CA HIS A 44 -2.71 3.51 11.63
C HIS A 44 -1.61 3.74 10.59
N TYR A 45 -0.70 2.77 10.43
CA TYR A 45 0.39 2.85 9.44
C TYR A 45 -0.09 2.65 8.01
N ILE A 46 -1.17 1.90 7.79
CA ILE A 46 -1.80 1.80 6.47
C ILE A 46 -2.32 3.18 6.04
N ASP A 47 -3.03 3.86 6.93
CA ASP A 47 -3.60 5.18 6.65
C ASP A 47 -2.51 6.24 6.46
N ALA A 48 -1.49 6.25 7.32
CA ALA A 48 -0.33 7.13 7.17
C ALA A 48 0.39 6.92 5.83
N PHE A 49 0.60 5.66 5.43
CA PHE A 49 1.19 5.30 4.14
C PHE A 49 0.34 5.81 2.97
N LEU A 50 -0.96 5.54 2.98
CA LEU A 50 -1.88 5.94 1.90
C LEU A 50 -1.95 7.47 1.77
N ASN A 51 -2.03 8.19 2.88
CA ASN A 51 -2.06 9.65 2.89
C ASN A 51 -0.77 10.25 2.31
N ALA A 52 0.40 9.73 2.68
CA ALA A 52 1.67 10.18 2.11
C ALA A 52 1.80 9.85 0.62
N LYS A 53 1.35 8.67 0.20
CA LYS A 53 1.44 8.25 -1.20
C LYS A 53 0.46 9.01 -2.10
N ARG A 54 -0.73 9.39 -1.62
CA ARG A 54 -1.71 10.19 -2.38
C ARG A 54 -1.14 11.51 -2.91
N ILE A 55 -0.20 12.11 -2.18
CA ILE A 55 0.46 13.37 -2.57
C ILE A 55 1.52 13.12 -3.67
N THR A 56 2.17 11.96 -3.65
CA THR A 56 3.39 11.72 -4.46
C THR A 56 3.15 10.86 -5.69
N LEU A 57 2.11 10.03 -5.72
CA LEU A 57 1.84 9.09 -6.80
C LEU A 57 0.65 9.52 -7.65
N ALA A 58 0.67 9.08 -8.92
CA ALA A 58 -0.46 9.26 -9.82
C ALA A 58 -1.74 8.57 -9.29
N PRO A 59 -2.94 9.10 -9.59
CA PRO A 59 -4.20 8.55 -9.08
C PRO A 59 -4.43 7.08 -9.41
N CYS A 60 -4.05 6.62 -10.61
CA CYS A 60 -4.20 5.23 -11.01
C CYS A 60 -3.33 4.28 -10.17
N THR A 61 -2.11 4.71 -9.83
CA THR A 61 -1.18 3.96 -8.98
C THR A 61 -1.71 3.85 -7.57
N ILE A 62 -2.25 4.93 -7.01
CA ILE A 62 -2.87 4.93 -5.68
C ILE A 62 -4.07 4.01 -5.62
N LYS A 63 -4.97 4.11 -6.60
CA LYS A 63 -6.13 3.21 -6.69
C LYS A 63 -5.71 1.75 -6.73
N ASN A 64 -4.64 1.42 -7.46
CA ASN A 64 -4.09 0.07 -7.49
C ASN A 64 -3.51 -0.36 -6.12
N TYR A 65 -2.85 0.54 -5.39
CA TYR A 65 -2.34 0.26 -4.05
C TYR A 65 -3.48 0.04 -3.05
N GLU A 66 -4.47 0.94 -3.02
CA GLU A 66 -5.66 0.84 -2.17
C GLU A 66 -6.39 -0.49 -2.41
N ASN A 67 -6.63 -0.87 -3.66
CA ASN A 67 -7.27 -2.13 -3.99
C ASN A 67 -6.51 -3.33 -3.40
N LYS A 68 -5.19 -3.38 -3.56
CA LYS A 68 -4.37 -4.49 -3.02
C LYS A 68 -4.36 -4.50 -1.49
N ILE A 69 -4.30 -3.32 -0.87
CA ILE A 69 -4.33 -3.16 0.58
C ILE A 69 -5.67 -3.63 1.14
N LEU A 70 -6.78 -3.10 0.63
CA LEU A 70 -8.13 -3.43 1.08
C LEU A 70 -8.49 -4.90 0.85
N THR A 71 -8.05 -5.47 -0.28
CA THR A 71 -8.38 -6.86 -0.63
C THR A 71 -7.56 -7.87 0.16
N HIS A 72 -6.27 -7.59 0.43
CA HIS A 72 -5.36 -8.60 0.96
C HIS A 72 -4.76 -8.26 2.32
N ILE A 73 -4.29 -7.02 2.53
CA ILE A 73 -3.53 -6.64 3.72
C ILE A 73 -4.48 -6.36 4.89
N VAL A 74 -5.53 -5.56 4.66
CA VAL A 74 -6.50 -5.17 5.69
C VAL A 74 -7.19 -6.37 6.34
N PRO A 75 -7.72 -7.35 5.58
CA PRO A 75 -8.41 -8.50 6.18
C PRO A 75 -7.52 -9.35 7.09
N ARG A 76 -6.19 -9.26 6.95
CA ARG A 76 -5.25 -10.03 7.77
C ARG A 76 -4.68 -9.22 8.92
N PHE A 77 -4.17 -8.02 8.66
CA PHE A 77 -3.26 -7.33 9.58
C PHE A 77 -3.82 -6.05 10.19
N ALA A 78 -4.91 -5.45 9.68
CA ALA A 78 -5.34 -4.10 10.09
C ALA A 78 -5.50 -3.95 11.62
N ASN A 79 -6.13 -4.95 12.25
CA ASN A 79 -6.42 -4.94 13.69
C ASN A 79 -5.30 -5.56 14.55
N ASP A 80 -4.21 -6.02 13.94
CA ASP A 80 -3.09 -6.58 14.68
C ASP A 80 -2.20 -5.44 15.18
N ALA A 81 -1.64 -5.61 16.39
CA ALA A 81 -0.62 -4.70 16.88
C ALA A 81 0.66 -4.85 16.05
N VAL A 82 1.22 -3.73 15.59
CA VAL A 82 2.34 -3.73 14.63
C VAL A 82 3.57 -4.48 15.14
N ASP A 83 3.83 -4.41 16.44
CA ASP A 83 4.94 -5.06 17.13
C ASP A 83 4.75 -6.57 17.31
N LYS A 84 3.52 -7.09 17.09
CA LYS A 84 3.19 -8.51 17.22
C LYS A 84 3.22 -9.26 15.91
N ILE A 85 3.27 -8.58 14.76
CA ILE A 85 3.30 -9.24 13.46
C ILE A 85 4.70 -9.82 13.23
N LYS A 86 4.82 -11.16 13.22
CA LYS A 86 6.11 -11.85 13.05
C LYS A 86 6.38 -12.22 11.59
N PRO A 87 7.65 -12.42 11.21
CA PRO A 87 8.01 -12.94 9.89
C PRO A 87 7.27 -14.22 9.50
N LEU A 88 7.13 -15.17 10.42
CA LEU A 88 6.43 -16.44 10.19
C LEU A 88 4.93 -16.25 9.92
N ASP A 89 4.29 -15.23 10.50
CA ASP A 89 2.89 -14.94 10.25
C ASP A 89 2.68 -14.47 8.80
N ILE A 90 3.61 -13.67 8.29
CA ILE A 90 3.61 -13.17 6.92
C ILE A 90 3.86 -14.32 5.92
N GLU A 91 4.81 -15.21 6.22
CA GLU A 91 5.08 -16.40 5.41
C GLU A 91 3.87 -17.34 5.35
N SER A 92 3.27 -17.64 6.50
CA SER A 92 2.06 -18.46 6.57
C SER A 92 0.90 -17.83 5.80
N TRP A 93 0.70 -16.52 5.96
CA TRP A 93 -0.32 -15.78 5.22
C TRP A 93 -0.09 -15.82 3.70
N MET A 94 1.16 -15.63 3.25
CA MET A 94 1.52 -15.73 1.84
C MET A 94 1.21 -17.12 1.27
N ASN A 95 1.63 -18.18 1.96
CA ASN A 95 1.47 -19.57 1.50
C ASN A 95 0.02 -20.08 1.57
N THR A 96 -0.86 -19.42 2.33
CA THR A 96 -2.25 -19.85 2.50
C THR A 96 -3.23 -18.94 1.77
N LYS A 97 -3.19 -17.64 2.03
CA LYS A 97 -4.17 -16.67 1.53
C LYS A 97 -3.78 -16.04 0.20
N LEU A 98 -2.50 -16.05 -0.19
CA LEU A 98 -2.05 -15.48 -1.47
C LEU A 98 -1.68 -16.55 -2.50
N ALA A 99 -1.69 -17.83 -2.14
CA ALA A 99 -1.22 -18.93 -3.00
C ALA A 99 -1.96 -19.06 -4.34
N TYR A 100 -3.18 -18.54 -4.45
CA TYR A 100 -3.95 -18.55 -5.69
C TYR A 100 -3.59 -17.41 -6.67
N LEU A 101 -2.76 -16.45 -6.23
CA LEU A 101 -2.36 -15.29 -7.03
C LEU A 101 -1.09 -15.57 -7.84
N SER A 102 -0.88 -14.78 -8.89
CA SER A 102 0.38 -14.83 -9.64
C SER A 102 1.56 -14.37 -8.77
N ASN A 103 2.74 -14.97 -8.99
CA ASN A 103 3.98 -14.56 -8.31
C ASN A 103 4.27 -13.06 -8.43
N LYS A 104 3.92 -12.44 -9.56
CA LYS A 104 4.05 -10.99 -9.77
C LYS A 104 3.16 -10.23 -8.80
N THR A 105 1.89 -10.61 -8.71
CA THR A 105 0.91 -9.98 -7.81
C THR A 105 1.32 -10.13 -6.34
N ILE A 106 1.78 -11.31 -5.93
CA ILE A 106 2.27 -11.54 -4.56
C ILE A 106 3.45 -10.61 -4.25
N LYS A 107 4.42 -10.48 -5.17
CA LYS A 107 5.54 -9.54 -4.99
C LYS A 107 5.09 -8.10 -4.86
N GLU A 108 4.12 -7.65 -5.65
CA GLU A 108 3.56 -6.30 -5.53
C GLU A 108 2.91 -6.08 -4.17
N ILE A 109 2.14 -7.05 -3.68
CA ILE A 109 1.51 -6.98 -2.35
C ILE A 109 2.58 -6.92 -1.24
N LEU A 110 3.59 -7.80 -1.31
CA LEU A 110 4.69 -7.80 -0.33
C LEU A 110 5.52 -6.51 -0.38
N SER A 111 5.68 -5.92 -1.57
CA SER A 111 6.36 -4.63 -1.73
C SER A 111 5.58 -3.48 -1.06
N ILE A 112 4.25 -3.47 -1.19
CA ILE A 112 3.40 -2.50 -0.49
C ILE A 112 3.46 -2.73 1.02
N LEU A 113 3.34 -3.99 1.46
CA LEU A 113 3.43 -4.35 2.87
C LEU A 113 4.77 -3.92 3.47
N ASN A 114 5.87 -4.11 2.74
CA ASN A 114 7.20 -3.67 3.16
C ASN A 114 7.28 -2.16 3.35
N GLN A 115 6.67 -1.38 2.43
CA GLN A 115 6.64 0.07 2.56
C GLN A 115 5.82 0.53 3.78
N ILE A 116 4.71 -0.15 4.10
CA ILE A 116 3.91 0.17 5.29
C ILE A 116 4.71 -0.11 6.57
N PHE A 117 5.42 -1.25 6.65
CA PHE A 117 6.32 -1.52 7.78
C PHE A 117 7.49 -0.53 7.87
N THR A 118 7.95 0.06 6.76
CA THR A 118 8.92 1.16 6.81
C THR A 118 8.36 2.38 7.53
N PHE A 119 7.06 2.70 7.39
CA PHE A 119 6.45 3.80 8.15
C PHE A 119 6.44 3.50 9.65
N ALA A 120 6.08 2.27 10.03
CA ALA A 120 6.14 1.85 11.44
C ALA A 120 7.56 1.85 12.02
N LEU A 121 8.57 1.57 11.19
CA LEU A 121 9.98 1.66 11.58
C LEU A 121 10.43 3.12 11.76
N LEU A 122 10.00 4.02 10.88
CA LEU A 122 10.28 5.46 10.98
C LEU A 122 9.63 6.10 12.20
N ASP A 123 8.47 5.60 12.60
CA ASP A 123 7.75 6.00 13.82
C ASP A 123 8.27 5.31 15.08
N GLU A 124 9.35 4.51 14.97
CA GLU A 124 9.99 3.76 16.06
C GLU A 124 9.06 2.75 16.79
N ALA A 125 7.86 2.51 16.29
CA ALA A 125 6.91 1.55 16.86
C ALA A 125 7.38 0.09 16.72
N ILE A 126 8.24 -0.17 15.74
CA ILE A 126 9.00 -1.42 15.62
C ILE A 126 10.48 -1.10 15.49
N SER A 127 11.32 -2.00 16.00
CA SER A 127 12.78 -1.87 15.88
C SER A 127 13.35 -2.50 14.61
N VAL A 128 12.64 -3.48 14.03
CA VAL A 128 13.09 -4.24 12.86
C VAL A 128 11.90 -4.57 11.97
N ASN A 129 12.02 -4.36 10.66
CA ASN A 129 11.01 -4.76 9.70
C ASN A 129 10.94 -6.30 9.56
N PRO A 130 9.78 -6.94 9.77
CA PRO A 130 9.65 -8.39 9.72
C PRO A 130 9.93 -8.97 8.31
N LEU A 131 9.70 -8.21 7.24
CA LEU A 131 9.93 -8.66 5.85
C LEU A 131 11.41 -8.75 5.49
N ASP A 132 12.29 -7.99 6.14
CA ASP A 132 13.73 -8.06 5.86
C ASP A 132 14.33 -9.40 6.27
N ARG A 133 13.76 -10.02 7.32
CA ARG A 133 14.15 -11.38 7.74
C ARG A 133 13.69 -12.45 6.75
N LEU A 134 12.54 -12.27 6.11
CA LEU A 134 12.01 -13.20 5.09
C LEU A 134 12.78 -13.14 3.76
N LYS A 135 13.35 -12.00 3.42
CA LYS A 135 14.22 -11.88 2.24
C LYS A 135 15.44 -12.79 2.35
N SER A 136 15.98 -12.94 3.57
CA SER A 136 17.13 -13.81 3.85
C SER A 136 16.81 -15.30 3.66
N THR A 137 15.56 -15.72 3.89
CA THR A 137 15.15 -17.14 3.79
C THR A 137 14.71 -17.54 2.38
N ASN A 138 14.85 -16.67 1.37
CA ASN A 138 14.38 -16.87 -0.01
C ASN A 138 12.86 -17.14 -0.17
N VAL A 139 12.07 -17.03 0.91
CA VAL A 139 10.61 -17.24 0.88
C VAL A 139 9.94 -16.25 -0.07
N THR A 140 10.47 -15.03 -0.17
CA THR A 140 9.95 -13.98 -1.07
C THR A 140 10.55 -14.04 -2.49
N ASN A 141 11.48 -14.96 -2.77
CA ASN A 141 12.14 -15.11 -4.08
C ASN A 141 11.27 -15.90 -5.07
N LEU A 142 10.07 -15.39 -5.30
CA LEU A 142 9.12 -15.94 -6.27
C LEU A 142 9.65 -15.73 -7.69
N LYS A 143 9.67 -16.78 -8.52
CA LYS A 143 10.05 -16.65 -9.93
C LYS A 143 8.89 -16.03 -10.70
N VAL A 144 9.10 -14.84 -11.24
CA VAL A 144 8.12 -14.20 -12.14
C VAL A 144 8.46 -14.65 -13.55
N LEU A 145 7.57 -15.42 -14.16
CA LEU A 145 7.69 -15.80 -15.56
C LEU A 145 7.29 -14.58 -16.39
N THR A 146 8.27 -13.91 -16.99
CA THR A 146 8.02 -12.85 -17.97
C THR A 146 7.71 -13.51 -19.30
N GLN A 147 6.49 -13.32 -19.78
CA GLN A 147 6.13 -13.70 -21.14
C GLN A 147 6.82 -12.72 -22.09
N VAL A 148 7.58 -13.23 -23.06
CA VAL A 148 8.17 -12.40 -24.11
C VAL A 148 7.01 -11.95 -25.01
N PRO A 149 6.81 -10.64 -25.24
CA PRO A 149 5.79 -10.16 -26.16
C PRO A 149 6.04 -10.71 -27.57
N ASP A 150 4.99 -11.14 -28.25
CA ASP A 150 5.03 -11.55 -29.65
C ASP A 150 4.67 -10.35 -30.54
N PRO A 151 5.64 -9.69 -31.20
CA PRO A 151 5.39 -8.49 -31.98
C PRO A 151 4.74 -8.83 -33.31
N PHE A 152 3.85 -7.95 -33.79
CA PHE A 152 3.24 -8.11 -35.11
C PHE A 152 4.27 -8.05 -36.23
N LEU A 153 4.08 -8.91 -37.23
CA LEU A 153 4.79 -8.88 -38.50
C LEU A 153 4.23 -7.79 -39.43
N ALA A 154 5.00 -7.39 -40.44
CA ALA A 154 4.59 -6.34 -41.38
C ALA A 154 3.32 -6.73 -42.17
N GLU A 155 3.18 -8.01 -42.49
CA GLU A 155 1.99 -8.56 -43.15
C GLU A 155 0.76 -8.46 -42.26
N GLU A 156 0.90 -8.73 -40.96
CA GLU A 156 -0.20 -8.64 -39.99
C GLU A 156 -0.63 -7.18 -39.78
N ILE A 157 0.32 -6.25 -39.72
CA ILE A 157 0.03 -4.80 -39.65
C ILE A 157 -0.75 -4.35 -40.89
N THR A 158 -0.40 -4.88 -42.07
CA THR A 158 -1.11 -4.57 -43.33
C THR A 158 -2.53 -5.13 -43.34
N GLN A 159 -2.73 -6.33 -42.77
CA GLN A 159 -4.07 -6.90 -42.58
C GLN A 159 -4.91 -6.07 -41.61
N ILE A 160 -4.33 -5.61 -40.50
CA ILE A 160 -5.00 -4.71 -39.55
C ILE A 160 -5.40 -3.40 -40.24
N ALA A 161 -4.53 -2.83 -41.07
CA ALA A 161 -4.79 -1.55 -41.76
C ALA A 161 -5.92 -1.64 -42.80
N SER A 162 -6.15 -2.82 -43.37
CA SER A 162 -7.11 -3.04 -44.47
C SER A 162 -8.44 -3.63 -44.02
N VAL A 163 -8.63 -3.86 -42.72
CA VAL A 163 -9.89 -4.41 -42.19
C VAL A 163 -11.04 -3.44 -42.38
N ALA A 164 -12.14 -3.91 -42.97
CA ALA A 164 -13.36 -3.11 -43.08
C ALA A 164 -14.05 -3.07 -41.71
N THR A 165 -14.05 -1.90 -41.06
CA THR A 165 -14.70 -1.67 -39.76
C THR A 165 -15.36 -0.30 -39.72
N ASP A 166 -16.40 -0.17 -38.92
CA ASP A 166 -17.02 1.08 -38.49
C ASP A 166 -16.10 1.94 -37.61
N ARG A 167 -15.02 1.37 -37.06
CA ARG A 167 -14.09 2.01 -36.12
C ARG A 167 -12.76 2.40 -36.77
N GLN A 168 -12.83 3.11 -37.89
CA GLN A 168 -11.64 3.51 -38.65
C GLN A 168 -10.63 4.33 -37.81
N SER A 169 -11.10 5.11 -36.84
CA SER A 169 -10.24 5.85 -35.91
C SER A 169 -9.38 4.95 -35.04
N GLU A 170 -9.90 3.81 -34.57
CA GLU A 170 -9.15 2.84 -33.77
C GLU A 170 -8.07 2.16 -34.61
N VAL A 171 -8.39 1.78 -35.85
CA VAL A 171 -7.41 1.23 -36.80
C VAL A 171 -6.29 2.23 -37.07
N ASN A 172 -6.62 3.48 -37.39
CA ASN A 172 -5.62 4.53 -37.63
C ASN A 172 -4.73 4.75 -36.41
N MET A 173 -5.29 4.72 -35.20
CA MET A 173 -4.54 4.84 -33.95
C MET A 173 -3.58 3.66 -33.74
N ILE A 174 -4.02 2.43 -33.99
CA ILE A 174 -3.17 1.23 -33.90
C ILE A 174 -2.00 1.33 -34.88
N ILE A 175 -2.27 1.65 -36.15
CA ILE A 175 -1.25 1.76 -37.19
C ILE A 175 -0.26 2.89 -36.85
N CYS A 176 -0.76 4.05 -36.43
CA CYS A 176 0.08 5.16 -35.96
C CYS A 176 1.02 4.73 -34.82
N ASN A 177 0.49 3.99 -33.82
CA ASN A 177 1.27 3.49 -32.71
C ASN A 177 2.33 2.45 -33.12
N CYS A 178 2.04 1.59 -34.11
CA CYS A 178 3.02 0.64 -34.64
C CYS A 178 4.25 1.35 -35.23
N PHE A 179 4.08 2.49 -35.89
CA PHE A 179 5.20 3.23 -36.49
C PHE A 179 5.90 4.20 -35.53
N LEU A 180 5.14 4.89 -34.68
CA LEU A 180 5.68 5.94 -33.81
C LEU A 180 6.08 5.44 -32.42
N GLY A 181 5.63 4.25 -32.02
CA GLY A 181 5.90 3.69 -30.70
C GLY A 181 5.26 4.48 -29.54
N LEU A 182 4.17 5.22 -29.82
CA LEU A 182 3.48 6.01 -28.80
C LEU A 182 2.73 5.09 -27.83
N ARG A 183 2.59 5.54 -26.58
CA ARG A 183 1.69 4.87 -25.63
C ARG A 183 0.25 5.22 -25.99
N VAL A 184 -0.64 4.23 -25.89
CA VAL A 184 -2.07 4.38 -26.23
C VAL A 184 -2.74 5.65 -25.64
N PRO A 185 -2.53 6.02 -24.35
CA PRO A 185 -3.15 7.22 -23.81
C PRO A 185 -2.73 8.51 -24.55
N LEU A 186 -1.47 8.60 -24.97
CA LEU A 186 -0.94 9.78 -25.66
C LEU A 186 -1.56 9.96 -27.05
N CYS A 187 -1.87 8.86 -27.74
CA CYS A 187 -2.47 8.92 -29.07
C CYS A 187 -3.96 9.30 -29.01
N GLN A 188 -4.68 8.89 -27.95
CA GLN A 188 -6.08 9.27 -27.74
C GLN A 188 -6.23 10.78 -27.51
N ASP A 189 -5.32 11.40 -26.76
CA ASP A 189 -5.31 12.85 -26.53
C ASP A 189 -5.09 13.65 -27.83
N CYS A 190 -4.44 13.07 -28.84
CA CYS A 190 -4.24 13.70 -30.15
C CYS A 190 -5.40 13.49 -31.14
N CYS A 191 -6.24 12.48 -30.91
CA CYS A 191 -7.30 12.07 -31.85
C CYS A 191 -8.70 12.56 -31.46
N HIS A 192 -8.85 13.24 -30.33
CA HIS A 192 -10.08 13.95 -29.97
C HIS A 192 -9.81 15.46 -29.88
N PRO A 193 -10.34 16.27 -30.83
CA PRO A 193 -10.32 17.73 -30.72
C PRO A 193 -11.26 18.25 -29.63
#